data_AF-A0A948USK8-F1
#
_entry.id   AF-A0A948USK8-F1
#
_cell.length_a   1.000
_cell.length_b   1.000
_cell.length_c   1.000
_cell.angle_alpha   90.00
_cell.angle_beta   90.00
_cell.angle_gamma   90.00
#
_symmetry.space_group_name_H-M   'P 1'
#
loop_
_entity.id
_entity.type
_entity.pdbx_description
1 polymer ?
#
loop_
_entity_poly.entity_id
_entity_poly.type
_entity_poly.pdbx_seq_one_letter_code
_entity_poly.pdbx_strand_id
1 'polypeptide(L)'
;SAEQIQLETRPHRTDGAASTDELDVLFRLVDARGRPGGPVEGATRQGRLSADVEATIVGASRLRGMDSAGVFSAWTAAGGRFVGVRGRLKAGDSTALISSDRLSAGPDGRLQGSLAVRAERPMAAIAGLAGSRSGAVNRAGAAGAAAATAATGERPVDLVIQFRDGRTWLGPFALAPAPRLF
;
A
#
# COMPACT_ATOMS: atom_id res chain seq x y z
N SER A 1 17.03 1.76 2.96
CA SER A 1 17.36 0.88 4.11
C SER A 1 16.34 1.14 5.21
N ALA A 2 16.09 0.17 6.09
CA ALA A 2 15.18 0.32 7.23
C ALA A 2 15.91 -0.10 8.51
N GLU A 3 15.47 0.42 9.65
CA GLU A 3 16.00 0.00 10.95
C GLU A 3 15.46 -1.37 11.32
N GLN A 4 14.16 -1.60 11.08
CA GLN A 4 13.52 -2.87 11.36
C GLN A 4 12.48 -3.19 10.28
N ILE A 5 12.46 -4.46 9.88
CA ILE A 5 11.40 -5.06 9.07
C ILE A 5 10.97 -6.31 9.82
N GLN A 6 9.69 -6.40 10.17
CA GLN A 6 9.13 -7.52 10.90
C GLN A 6 7.84 -8.00 10.22
N LEU A 7 7.68 -9.32 10.17
CA LEU A 7 6.46 -9.98 9.74
C LEU A 7 6.06 -10.98 10.83
N GLU A 8 4.89 -10.77 11.42
CA GLU A 8 4.27 -11.71 12.34
C GLU A 8 3.10 -12.37 11.63
N THR A 9 2.90 -13.66 11.89
CA THR A 9 1.80 -14.42 11.30
C THR A 9 1.19 -15.34 12.34
N ARG A 10 -0.12 -15.57 12.22
CA ARG A 10 -0.83 -16.58 13.01
C ARG A 10 -2.00 -17.15 12.19
N PRO A 11 -2.45 -18.38 12.47
CA PRO A 11 -3.68 -18.90 11.87
C PRO A 11 -4.84 -17.95 12.14
N HIS A 12 -5.62 -17.64 11.10
CA HIS A 12 -6.86 -16.89 11.28
C HIS A 12 -7.84 -17.73 12.12
N ARG A 13 -8.67 -17.08 12.95
CA ARG A 13 -9.65 -17.78 13.78
C ARG A 13 -11.06 -17.32 13.45
N THR A 14 -11.93 -18.27 13.15
CA THR A 14 -13.38 -18.06 12.98
C THR A 14 -14.08 -18.78 14.11
N ASP A 15 -14.90 -18.06 14.88
CA ASP A 15 -15.62 -18.60 16.06
C ASP A 15 -14.72 -19.36 17.06
N GLY A 16 -13.46 -18.92 17.19
CA GLY A 16 -12.48 -19.52 18.09
C GLY A 16 -11.74 -20.76 17.53
N ALA A 17 -12.13 -21.29 16.37
CA ALA A 17 -11.40 -22.36 15.68
C ALA A 17 -10.41 -21.78 14.66
N ALA A 18 -9.25 -22.42 14.49
CA ALA A 18 -8.30 -22.01 13.46
C ALA A 18 -8.83 -22.36 12.06
N SER A 19 -8.89 -21.38 11.17
CA SER A 19 -9.12 -21.57 9.74
C SER A 19 -7.86 -22.19 9.12
N THR A 20 -8.03 -23.23 8.31
CA THR A 20 -6.91 -24.00 7.75
C THR A 20 -6.31 -23.36 6.49
N ASP A 21 -6.99 -22.37 5.89
CA ASP A 21 -6.57 -21.73 4.64
C ASP A 21 -6.51 -20.19 4.74
N GLU A 22 -6.52 -19.66 5.96
CA GLU A 22 -6.44 -18.23 6.21
C GLU A 22 -5.39 -17.91 7.28
N LEU A 23 -4.64 -16.83 7.04
CA LEU A 23 -3.52 -16.42 7.88
C LEU A 23 -3.65 -14.94 8.22
N ASP A 24 -3.73 -14.61 9.51
CA ASP A 24 -3.59 -13.22 9.96
C ASP A 24 -2.11 -12.84 9.90
N VAL A 25 -1.84 -11.66 9.33
CA VAL A 25 -0.49 -11.12 9.23
C VAL A 25 -0.42 -9.72 9.80
N LEU A 26 0.67 -9.42 10.50
CA LEU A 26 1.07 -8.09 10.89
C LEU A 26 2.45 -7.80 10.29
N PHE A 27 2.51 -6.80 9.44
CA PHE A 27 3.75 -6.27 8.88
C PHE A 27 4.11 -4.97 9.59
N ARG A 28 5.35 -4.89 10.08
CA ARG A 28 5.91 -3.68 10.66
C ARG A 28 7.19 -3.28 9.93
N LEU A 29 7.22 -2.02 9.52
CA LEU A 29 8.36 -1.33 8.95
C LEU A 29 8.70 -0.16 9.85
N VAL A 30 9.94 -0.08 10.31
CA VAL A 30 10.42 1.01 11.16
C VAL A 30 11.53 1.77 10.44
N ASP A 31 11.33 3.07 10.33
CA ASP A 31 12.35 4.04 10.01
C ASP A 31 13.05 3.82 8.65
N ALA A 32 12.23 3.44 7.65
CA ALA A 32 12.67 3.17 6.29
C ALA A 32 13.03 4.43 5.50
N ARG A 33 14.08 4.32 4.69
CA ARG A 33 14.52 5.29 3.69
C ARG A 33 14.31 4.71 2.30
N GLY A 34 13.63 5.48 1.45
CA GLY A 34 13.45 5.15 0.04
C GLY A 34 14.75 5.22 -0.71
N ARG A 35 14.90 4.30 -1.67
CA ARG A 35 15.96 4.35 -2.67
C ARG A 35 15.53 5.27 -3.83
N PRO A 36 16.48 5.90 -4.55
CA PRO A 36 16.17 6.61 -5.79
C PRO A 36 15.36 5.72 -6.74
N GLY A 37 14.25 6.23 -7.27
CA GLY A 37 13.31 5.49 -8.14
C GLY A 37 12.45 4.43 -7.45
N GLY A 38 12.54 4.29 -6.12
CA GLY A 38 11.76 3.32 -5.34
C GLY A 38 10.35 3.81 -4.97
N PRO A 39 9.41 2.91 -4.65
CA PRO A 39 7.99 3.23 -4.42
C PRO A 39 7.77 4.18 -3.22
N VAL A 40 8.71 4.24 -2.29
CA VAL A 40 8.64 5.05 -1.06
C VAL A 40 9.59 6.25 -1.07
N GLU A 41 10.28 6.50 -2.18
CA GLU A 41 11.19 7.66 -2.32
C GLU A 41 10.46 8.98 -2.05
N GLY A 42 9.25 9.14 -2.59
CA GLY A 42 8.44 10.34 -2.38
C GLY A 42 8.04 10.57 -0.93
N ALA A 43 7.62 9.53 -0.23
CA ALA A 43 7.21 9.60 1.17
C ALA A 43 8.40 9.86 2.12
N THR A 44 9.59 9.38 1.76
CA THR A 44 10.80 9.45 2.61
C THR A 44 11.65 10.71 2.41
N ARG A 45 11.23 11.64 1.54
CA ARG A 45 11.89 12.95 1.42
C ARG A 45 11.69 13.86 2.64
N GLN A 46 10.68 13.56 3.47
CA GLN A 46 10.34 14.33 4.67
C GLN A 46 10.80 13.65 5.96
N GLY A 47 11.59 12.58 5.83
CA GLY A 47 12.04 11.80 6.96
C GLY A 47 11.91 10.32 6.67
N ARG A 48 11.85 9.53 7.73
CA ARG A 48 11.78 8.09 7.63
C ARG A 48 10.32 7.64 7.54
N LEU A 49 10.08 6.58 6.77
CA LEU A 49 8.78 5.95 6.64
C LEU A 49 8.67 4.79 7.61
N SER A 50 7.63 4.82 8.44
CA SER A 50 7.22 3.70 9.28
C SER A 50 5.81 3.26 8.90
N ALA A 51 5.55 1.96 8.96
CA ALA A 51 4.27 1.37 8.63
C ALA A 51 3.95 0.21 9.58
N ASP A 52 2.73 0.20 10.11
CA ASP A 52 2.12 -0.97 10.74
C ASP A 52 0.91 -1.35 9.87
N VAL A 53 0.90 -2.55 9.30
CA VAL A 53 -0.19 -3.02 8.42
C VAL A 53 -0.60 -4.42 8.83
N GLU A 54 -1.89 -4.60 9.08
CA GLU A 54 -2.52 -5.89 9.34
C GLU A 54 -3.45 -6.28 8.19
N ALA A 55 -3.55 -7.58 7.93
CA ALA A 55 -4.49 -8.15 6.97
C ALA A 55 -4.72 -9.63 7.27
N THR A 56 -5.78 -10.20 6.72
CA THR A 56 -5.94 -11.65 6.61
C THR A 56 -5.65 -12.07 5.18
N ILE A 57 -4.76 -13.04 5.01
CA ILE A 57 -4.48 -13.69 3.72
C ILE A 57 -5.44 -14.85 3.55
N VAL A 58 -6.26 -14.81 2.51
CA VAL A 58 -7.16 -15.90 2.12
C VAL A 58 -6.48 -16.77 1.07
N GLY A 59 -6.63 -18.09 1.18
CA GLY A 59 -5.95 -19.06 0.31
C GLY A 59 -4.50 -19.28 0.72
N ALA A 60 -4.16 -19.06 2.00
CA ALA A 60 -2.79 -19.04 2.51
C ALA A 60 -2.04 -20.37 2.25
N SER A 61 -2.75 -21.50 2.16
CA SER A 61 -2.15 -22.79 1.81
C SER A 61 -1.51 -22.79 0.43
N ARG A 62 -1.83 -21.84 -0.45
CA ARG A 62 -1.27 -21.67 -1.80
C ARG A 62 -0.06 -20.75 -1.87
N LEU A 63 0.37 -20.15 -0.75
CA LEU A 63 1.65 -19.46 -0.64
C LEU A 63 2.79 -20.48 -0.63
N ARG A 64 3.04 -21.07 -1.79
CA ARG A 64 4.05 -22.12 -2.02
C ARG A 64 4.85 -21.78 -3.26
N GLY A 65 6.02 -22.39 -3.38
CA GLY A 65 6.89 -22.21 -4.54
C GLY A 65 7.74 -20.95 -4.39
N MET A 66 8.99 -21.13 -3.95
CA MET A 66 10.04 -20.12 -4.13
C MET A 66 10.65 -20.24 -5.54
N ASP A 67 9.82 -20.42 -6.56
CA ASP A 67 10.28 -20.50 -7.95
C ASP A 67 10.55 -19.09 -8.52
N SER A 68 11.02 -19.04 -9.77
CA SER A 68 11.32 -17.79 -10.46
C SER A 68 10.11 -16.86 -10.65
N ALA A 69 8.87 -17.37 -10.53
CA ALA A 69 7.66 -16.57 -10.63
C ALA A 69 7.24 -15.92 -9.29
N GLY A 70 7.85 -16.34 -8.17
CA GLY A 70 7.62 -15.78 -6.85
C GLY A 70 6.44 -16.42 -6.11
N VAL A 71 6.55 -16.46 -4.77
CA VAL A 71 5.62 -17.12 -3.84
C VAL A 71 4.15 -16.70 -3.97
N PHE A 72 3.89 -15.52 -4.54
CA PHE A 72 2.55 -14.99 -4.73
C PHE A 72 1.91 -15.35 -6.08
N SER A 73 2.65 -15.87 -7.05
CA SER A 73 2.12 -16.19 -8.39
C SER A 73 1.06 -17.28 -8.34
N ALA A 74 1.39 -18.44 -7.76
CA ALA A 74 0.45 -19.55 -7.62
C ALA A 74 -0.75 -19.21 -6.72
N TRP A 75 -0.50 -18.46 -5.64
CA TRP A 75 -1.54 -17.93 -4.77
C TRP A 75 -2.50 -17.00 -5.51
N THR A 76 -1.97 -16.09 -6.34
CA THR A 76 -2.77 -15.17 -7.15
C THR A 76 -3.59 -15.91 -8.19
N ALA A 77 -3.00 -16.86 -8.92
CA ALA A 77 -3.70 -17.68 -9.91
C ALA A 77 -4.83 -18.53 -9.28
N ALA A 78 -4.68 -18.91 -8.00
CA ALA A 78 -5.71 -19.63 -7.24
C ALA A 78 -6.80 -18.72 -6.65
N GLY A 79 -6.81 -17.42 -6.94
CA GLY A 79 -7.79 -16.46 -6.42
C GLY A 79 -7.47 -15.90 -5.03
N GLY A 80 -6.20 -16.03 -4.61
CA GLY A 80 -5.68 -15.48 -3.37
C GLY A 80 -5.91 -13.97 -3.24
N ARG A 81 -6.18 -13.53 -2.01
CA ARG A 81 -6.52 -12.14 -1.70
C ARG A 81 -6.17 -11.78 -0.26
N PHE A 82 -5.93 -10.50 -0.04
CA PHE A 82 -5.93 -9.89 1.28
C PHE A 82 -7.35 -9.40 1.59
N VAL A 83 -7.78 -9.58 2.83
CA VAL A 83 -9.04 -9.03 3.35
C VAL A 83 -8.82 -8.31 4.67
N GLY A 84 -9.71 -7.38 4.99
CA GLY A 84 -9.67 -6.65 6.26
C GLY A 84 -8.36 -5.89 6.45
N VAL A 85 -7.79 -5.37 5.36
CA VAL A 85 -6.51 -4.65 5.38
C VAL A 85 -6.70 -3.37 6.17
N ARG A 86 -5.85 -3.16 7.18
CA ARG A 86 -5.82 -1.94 7.98
C ARG A 86 -4.38 -1.57 8.26
N GLY A 87 -4.10 -0.29 8.38
CA GLY A 87 -2.76 0.11 8.74
C GLY A 87 -2.61 1.57 9.04
N ARG A 88 -1.43 1.90 9.54
CA ARG A 88 -0.98 3.25 9.83
C ARG A 88 0.37 3.47 9.19
N LEU A 89 0.48 4.57 8.45
CA LEU A 89 1.71 5.04 7.83
C LEU A 89 2.15 6.32 8.53
N LYS A 90 3.44 6.46 8.79
CA LYS A 90 4.04 7.69 9.32
C LYS A 90 5.24 8.09 8.49
N ALA A 91 5.30 9.35 8.08
CA ALA A 91 6.44 9.93 7.38
C ALA A 91 6.69 11.35 7.89
N GLY A 92 7.78 11.54 8.65
CA GLY A 92 8.01 12.80 9.37
C GLY A 92 6.84 13.11 10.31
N ASP A 93 6.22 14.28 10.12
CA ASP A 93 5.06 14.74 10.87
C ASP A 93 3.71 14.32 10.27
N SER A 94 3.73 13.69 9.09
CA SER A 94 2.52 13.22 8.41
C SER A 94 2.15 11.82 8.91
N THR A 95 0.87 11.61 9.18
CA THR A 95 0.31 10.29 9.50
C THR A 95 -0.83 9.98 8.55
N ALA A 96 -0.98 8.72 8.15
CA ALA A 96 -2.14 8.28 7.40
C ALA A 96 -2.67 6.96 7.94
N LEU A 97 -3.98 6.84 8.04
CA LEU A 97 -4.66 5.57 8.26
C LEU A 97 -5.08 5.01 6.90
N ILE A 98 -4.88 3.72 6.69
CA ILE A 98 -5.28 3.04 5.47
C ILE A 98 -6.23 1.89 5.80
N SER A 99 -7.19 1.64 4.92
CA SER A 99 -8.07 0.48 5.03
C SER A 99 -8.54 -0.01 3.67
N SER A 100 -8.77 -1.31 3.57
CA SER A 100 -9.37 -1.93 2.40
C SER A 100 -10.09 -3.23 2.80
N ASP A 101 -11.31 -3.41 2.33
CA ASP A 101 -12.05 -4.66 2.54
C ASP A 101 -11.38 -5.83 1.80
N ARG A 102 -10.86 -5.56 0.60
CA ARG A 102 -10.23 -6.57 -0.25
C ARG A 102 -9.19 -5.99 -1.19
N LEU A 103 -8.01 -6.61 -1.22
CA LEU A 103 -7.00 -6.43 -2.27
C LEU A 103 -6.63 -7.78 -2.87
N SER A 104 -6.42 -7.82 -4.18
CA SER A 104 -5.89 -9.00 -4.89
C SER A 104 -4.84 -8.57 -5.90
N ALA A 105 -4.10 -9.50 -6.49
CA ALA A 105 -3.24 -9.22 -7.63
C ALA A 105 -3.85 -9.76 -8.93
N GLY A 106 -3.52 -9.13 -10.06
CA GLY A 106 -3.80 -9.65 -11.38
C GLY A 106 -2.77 -10.67 -11.86
N PRO A 107 -2.94 -11.23 -13.07
CA PRO A 107 -2.00 -12.17 -13.67
C PRO A 107 -0.58 -11.60 -13.83
N ASP A 108 -0.46 -10.28 -13.98
CA ASP A 108 0.81 -9.55 -14.07
C ASP A 108 1.41 -9.17 -12.69
N GLY A 109 0.82 -9.70 -11.61
CA GLY A 109 1.22 -9.46 -10.24
C GLY A 109 0.81 -8.09 -9.69
N ARG A 110 0.12 -7.25 -10.48
CA ARG A 110 -0.27 -5.91 -10.04
C ARG A 110 -1.49 -5.94 -9.14
N LEU A 111 -1.44 -5.17 -8.06
CA LEU A 111 -2.57 -5.01 -7.15
C LEU A 111 -3.82 -4.50 -7.86
N GLN A 112 -4.96 -4.94 -7.35
CA GLN A 112 -6.31 -4.57 -7.74
C GLN A 112 -7.15 -4.37 -6.49
N GLY A 113 -8.05 -3.39 -6.52
CA GLY A 113 -8.96 -3.08 -5.41
C GLY A 113 -8.96 -1.59 -5.04
N SER A 114 -9.59 -1.27 -3.92
CA SER A 114 -9.69 0.10 -3.42
C SER A 114 -9.08 0.22 -2.03
N LEU A 115 -8.26 1.24 -1.83
CA LEU A 115 -7.64 1.55 -0.55
C LEU A 115 -8.13 2.93 -0.10
N ALA A 116 -8.91 2.95 0.97
CA ALA A 116 -9.24 4.18 1.66
C ALA A 116 -8.00 4.67 2.42
N VAL A 117 -7.75 5.97 2.35
CA VAL A 117 -6.62 6.63 3.00
C VAL A 117 -7.14 7.88 3.69
N ARG A 118 -6.98 7.95 5.01
CA ARG A 118 -7.23 9.15 5.79
C ARG A 118 -5.89 9.77 6.15
N ALA A 119 -5.54 10.87 5.49
CA ALA A 119 -4.30 11.59 5.73
C ALA A 119 -4.51 12.67 6.80
N GLU A 120 -3.74 12.58 7.88
CA GLU A 120 -3.66 13.58 8.95
C GLU A 120 -2.42 14.45 8.70
N ARG A 121 -2.64 15.76 8.52
CA ARG A 121 -1.63 16.76 8.11
C ARG A 121 -1.04 16.56 6.70
N PRO A 122 -1.87 16.55 5.65
CA PRO A 122 -1.46 16.24 4.28
C PRO A 122 -0.52 17.28 3.64
N MET A 123 -0.55 18.53 4.11
CA MET A 123 0.19 19.65 3.51
C MET A 123 1.72 19.48 3.56
N ALA A 124 2.25 18.86 4.63
CA ALA A 124 3.66 18.51 4.69
C ALA A 124 3.97 17.57 3.51
N ALA A 125 3.35 16.40 3.42
CA ALA A 125 3.58 15.38 2.38
C ALA A 125 3.41 15.88 0.93
N ILE A 126 2.37 16.70 0.65
CA ILE A 126 2.08 17.21 -0.70
C ILE A 126 3.17 18.18 -1.19
N ALA A 127 3.67 19.07 -0.33
CA ALA A 127 4.78 19.97 -0.66
C ALA A 127 6.04 19.19 -1.09
N GLY A 128 6.26 18.01 -0.50
CA GLY A 128 7.33 17.10 -0.91
C GLY A 128 7.10 16.47 -2.29
N LEU A 129 5.86 16.11 -2.64
CA LEU A 129 5.52 15.47 -3.92
C LEU A 129 5.65 16.43 -5.12
N ALA A 130 5.32 17.71 -4.95
CA ALA A 130 5.48 18.74 -6.00
C ALA A 130 6.95 18.95 -6.43
N GLY A 131 7.92 18.66 -5.55
CA GLY A 131 9.35 18.68 -5.86
C GLY A 131 9.91 17.38 -6.47
N SER A 132 9.06 16.37 -6.74
CA SER A 132 9.53 15.05 -7.16
C SER A 132 9.85 14.92 -8.65
N ARG A 133 11.03 14.39 -8.97
CA ARG A 133 11.48 14.01 -10.33
C ARG A 133 11.44 12.49 -10.57
N SER A 134 10.48 11.76 -9.98
CA SER A 134 10.38 10.31 -10.19
C SER A 134 9.66 9.99 -11.51
N GLY A 135 10.34 9.31 -12.43
CA GLY A 135 9.87 9.04 -13.80
C GLY A 135 8.68 8.08 -13.92
N ALA A 136 8.33 7.35 -12.86
CA ALA A 136 7.20 6.41 -12.85
C ALA A 136 5.85 7.08 -12.55
N VAL A 137 5.86 8.34 -12.10
CA VAL A 137 4.66 9.09 -11.70
C VAL A 137 4.18 9.94 -12.88
N ASN A 138 2.89 9.85 -13.21
CA ASN A 138 2.25 10.79 -14.11
C ASN A 138 2.17 12.16 -13.42
N ARG A 139 3.12 13.03 -13.75
CA ARG A 139 3.24 14.37 -13.14
C ARG A 139 1.98 15.21 -13.28
N ALA A 140 1.29 15.15 -14.41
CA ALA A 140 0.04 15.89 -14.61
C ALA A 140 -1.07 15.36 -13.70
N GLY A 141 -1.20 14.04 -13.55
CA GLY A 141 -2.14 13.42 -12.62
C GLY A 141 -1.84 13.73 -11.16
N ALA A 142 -0.56 13.64 -10.76
CA ALA A 142 -0.11 13.96 -9.41
C ALA A 142 -0.32 15.44 -9.06
N ALA A 143 -0.09 16.36 -10.01
CA ALA A 143 -0.34 17.79 -9.83
C ALA A 143 -1.85 18.09 -9.70
N GLY A 144 -2.70 17.47 -10.53
CA GLY A 144 -4.16 17.60 -10.43
C GLY A 144 -4.71 17.11 -9.10
N ALA A 145 -4.22 15.95 -8.63
CA ALA A 145 -4.56 15.43 -7.31
C ALA A 145 -4.10 16.36 -6.17
N ALA A 146 -2.85 16.84 -6.21
CA ALA A 146 -2.31 17.77 -5.23
C ALA A 146 -3.12 19.07 -5.15
N ALA A 147 -3.48 19.65 -6.31
CA ALA A 147 -4.31 20.85 -6.37
C ALA A 147 -5.71 20.62 -5.78
N ALA A 148 -6.33 19.48 -6.08
CA ALA A 148 -7.63 19.12 -5.51
C ALA A 148 -7.57 18.97 -3.97
N THR A 149 -6.50 18.38 -3.44
CA THR A 149 -6.31 18.23 -1.99
C THR A 149 -5.86 19.51 -1.27
N ALA A 150 -5.20 20.45 -1.96
CA ALA A 150 -4.78 21.72 -1.37
C ALA A 150 -5.97 22.63 -1.02
N ALA A 151 -7.08 22.51 -1.74
CA ALA A 151 -8.31 23.24 -1.45
C ALA A 151 -8.92 22.91 -0.06
N THR A 152 -8.53 21.78 0.53
CA THR A 152 -9.07 21.29 1.81
C THR A 152 -8.36 21.84 3.07
N GLY A 153 -7.17 22.45 2.92
CA GLY A 153 -6.40 23.02 4.03
C GLY A 153 -5.74 21.98 4.95
N GLU A 154 -5.54 22.32 6.24
CA GLU A 154 -4.90 21.42 7.24
C GLU A 154 -5.83 20.31 7.79
N ARG A 155 -7.09 20.26 7.34
CA ARG A 155 -8.05 19.25 7.78
C ARG A 155 -7.61 17.85 7.34
N PRO A 156 -7.97 16.79 8.11
CA PRO A 156 -7.82 15.43 7.63
C PRO A 156 -8.49 15.28 6.28
N VAL A 157 -7.81 14.64 5.34
CA VAL A 157 -8.32 14.41 3.99
C VAL A 157 -8.57 12.93 3.82
N ASP A 158 -9.82 12.58 3.49
CA ASP A 158 -10.20 11.23 3.11
C ASP A 158 -10.05 11.08 1.60
N LEU A 159 -9.26 10.08 1.19
CA LEU A 159 -8.92 9.78 -0.19
C LEU A 159 -9.23 8.31 -0.48
N VAL A 160 -9.57 8.02 -1.72
CA VAL A 160 -9.67 6.65 -2.21
C VAL A 160 -8.67 6.46 -3.33
N ILE A 161 -7.73 5.55 -3.09
CA ILE A 161 -6.80 5.07 -4.11
C ILE A 161 -7.42 3.83 -4.75
N GLN A 162 -7.53 3.82 -6.08
CA GLN A 162 -7.98 2.66 -6.82
C GLN A 162 -6.82 2.03 -7.57
N PHE A 163 -6.67 0.71 -7.44
CA PHE A 163 -5.81 -0.09 -8.28
C PHE A 163 -6.68 -0.80 -9.32
N ARG A 164 -6.57 -0.35 -10.57
CA ARG A 164 -7.31 -0.91 -11.70
C ARG A 164 -6.52 -0.74 -12.98
N ASP A 165 -6.70 -1.68 -13.91
CA ASP A 165 -6.05 -1.65 -15.23
C ASP A 165 -4.52 -1.54 -15.13
N GLY A 166 -3.92 -2.18 -14.11
CA GLY A 166 -2.49 -2.13 -13.84
C GLY A 166 -1.95 -0.76 -13.38
N ARG A 167 -2.83 0.17 -12.99
CA ARG A 167 -2.49 1.54 -12.59
C ARG A 167 -3.05 1.89 -11.21
N THR A 168 -2.37 2.81 -10.55
CA THR A 168 -2.81 3.49 -9.33
C THR A 168 -3.53 4.78 -9.71
N TRP A 169 -4.74 4.96 -9.22
CA TRP A 169 -5.59 6.11 -9.48
C TRP A 169 -5.99 6.81 -8.18
N LEU A 170 -6.10 8.13 -8.22
CA LEU A 170 -6.71 8.95 -7.18
C LEU A 170 -7.82 9.78 -7.82
N GLY A 171 -9.07 9.42 -7.54
CA GLY A 171 -10.21 9.92 -8.31
C GLY A 171 -10.01 9.68 -9.82
N PRO A 172 -10.16 10.71 -10.68
CA PRO A 172 -9.97 10.58 -12.13
C PRO A 172 -8.49 10.59 -12.56
N PHE A 173 -7.54 10.75 -11.63
CA PHE A 173 -6.13 10.97 -11.97
C PHE A 173 -5.32 9.67 -11.87
N ALA A 174 -4.79 9.21 -13.00
CA ALA A 174 -3.80 8.14 -13.00
C ALA A 174 -2.48 8.67 -12.41
N LEU A 175 -1.98 8.04 -11.34
CA LEU A 175 -0.79 8.49 -10.62
C LEU A 175 0.47 7.73 -11.05
N ALA A 176 0.42 6.40 -11.05
CA ALA A 176 1.58 5.53 -11.30
C ALA A 176 1.09 4.14 -11.74
N PRO A 177 1.98 3.21 -12.14
CA PRO A 177 1.62 1.79 -12.18
C PRO A 177 1.15 1.28 -10.81
N ALA A 178 0.26 0.29 -10.80
CA ALA A 178 -0.13 -0.39 -9.56
C ALA A 178 1.06 -1.19 -8.99
N PRO A 179 1.23 -1.26 -7.65
CA PRO A 179 2.29 -2.05 -7.03
C PRO A 179 2.24 -3.52 -7.46
N ARG A 180 3.40 -4.15 -7.60
CA ARG A 180 3.50 -5.58 -7.93
C ARG A 180 3.82 -6.40 -6.69
N LEU A 181 3.21 -7.58 -6.58
CA LEU A 181 3.56 -8.60 -5.59
C LEU A 181 4.69 -9.53 -6.06
N PHE A 182 4.83 -9.69 -7.38
CA PHE A 182 5.85 -10.48 -8.07
C PHE A 182 6.08 -9.95 -9.49
#